data_AF-X1R112-F1
#
_entry.id   AF-X1R112-F1
#
_cell.length_a   1.000
_cell.length_b   1.000
_cell.length_c   1.000
_cell.angle_alpha   90.00
_cell.angle_beta   90.00
_cell.angle_gamma   90.00
#
_symmetry.space_group_name_H-M   'P 1'
#
loop_
_entity.id
_entity.type
_entity.pdbx_description
1 polymer ?
#
loop_
_entity_poly.entity_id
_entity_poly.type
_entity_poly.pdbx_seq_one_letter_code
_entity_poly.pdbx_strand_id
1 'polypeptide(L)'
;MLKLTIKEATDLADEIERGGGNADSLRAAINDVKNPRNSRASIPATSITDEEWLEEKRAQSTIEKDTDLECMMCHDKFDHLICGTCEVCFREWMLPLKPKVRARRLL
;
A
#
# COMPACT_ATOMS: atom_id res chain seq x y z
N MET A 1 -10.20 10.23 16.69
CA MET A 1 -9.31 9.17 16.16
C MET A 1 -8.34 8.81 17.28
N LEU A 2 -8.51 7.63 17.89
CA LEU A 2 -7.65 7.16 18.98
C LEU A 2 -6.31 6.68 18.41
N LYS A 3 -5.21 7.08 19.05
CA LYS A 3 -3.85 6.62 18.70
C LYS A 3 -3.28 5.95 19.93
N LEU A 4 -3.03 4.66 19.83
CA LEU A 4 -2.36 3.87 20.86
C LEU A 4 -0.93 3.59 20.42
N THR A 5 0.00 3.64 21.36
CA THR A 5 1.34 3.11 21.21
C THR A 5 1.29 1.57 21.19
N ILE A 6 2.36 0.94 20.69
CA ILE A 6 2.49 -0.53 20.68
C ILE A 6 2.38 -1.10 22.09
N LYS A 7 2.90 -0.39 23.09
CA LYS A 7 2.80 -0.78 24.49
C LYS A 7 1.35 -0.74 24.96
N GLU A 8 0.65 0.37 24.76
CA GLU A 8 -0.77 0.49 25.15
C GLU A 8 -1.67 -0.52 24.44
N ALA A 9 -1.39 -0.83 23.17
CA ALA A 9 -2.13 -1.87 22.45
C ALA A 9 -1.83 -3.29 22.99
N THR A 10 -0.60 -3.55 23.42
CA THR A 10 -0.22 -4.83 24.06
C THR A 10 -0.89 -4.96 25.42
N ASP A 11 -0.84 -3.91 26.24
CA ASP A 11 -1.46 -3.87 27.56
C ASP A 11 -2.99 -4.09 27.46
N LEU A 12 -3.63 -3.55 26.42
CA LEU A 12 -5.05 -3.76 26.14
C LEU A 12 -5.36 -5.22 25.73
N ALA A 13 -4.50 -5.84 24.92
CA ALA A 13 -4.66 -7.26 24.56
C ALA A 13 -4.57 -8.16 25.80
N ASP A 14 -3.61 -7.88 26.68
CA ASP A 14 -3.45 -8.60 27.95
C ASP A 14 -4.69 -8.45 28.86
N GLU A 15 -5.32 -7.28 28.86
CA GLU A 15 -6.54 -7.02 29.65
C GLU A 15 -7.76 -7.78 29.09
N ILE A 16 -7.92 -7.85 27.77
CA ILE A 16 -8.97 -8.64 27.11
C ILE A 16 -8.82 -10.12 27.45
N GLU A 17 -7.61 -10.67 27.34
CA GLU A 17 -7.31 -12.06 27.65
C GLU A 17 -7.53 -12.37 29.14
N ARG A 18 -7.15 -11.44 30.03
CA ARG A 18 -7.41 -11.55 31.48
C ARG A 18 -8.90 -11.57 31.81
N GLY A 19 -9.71 -10.86 31.03
CA GLY A 19 -11.18 -10.90 31.10
C GLY A 19 -11.81 -12.14 30.47
N GLY A 20 -11.01 -13.07 29.94
CA GLY A 20 -11.48 -14.27 29.23
C GLY A 20 -11.89 -14.05 27.78
N GLY A 21 -11.58 -12.89 27.21
CA GLY A 21 -11.81 -12.57 25.80
C GLY A 21 -10.69 -13.07 24.87
N ASN A 22 -10.98 -13.13 23.57
CA ASN A 22 -10.00 -13.44 22.54
C ASN A 22 -9.40 -12.14 21.97
N ALA A 23 -8.08 -11.97 22.09
CA ALA A 23 -7.34 -10.81 21.57
C ALA A 23 -6.49 -11.13 20.31
N ASP A 24 -6.69 -12.28 19.66
CA ASP A 24 -5.87 -12.77 18.53
C ASP A 24 -5.79 -11.76 17.39
N SER A 25 -6.91 -11.13 17.02
CA SER A 25 -6.93 -10.10 15.97
C SER A 25 -6.11 -8.86 16.35
N LEU A 26 -6.14 -8.47 17.63
CA LEU A 26 -5.35 -7.33 18.12
C LEU A 26 -3.86 -7.69 18.18
N ARG A 27 -3.52 -8.92 18.61
CA ARG A 27 -2.15 -9.44 18.62
C ARG A 27 -1.57 -9.53 17.21
N ALA A 28 -2.36 -9.97 16.24
CA ALA A 28 -1.97 -10.00 14.83
C ALA A 28 -1.63 -8.58 14.33
N ALA A 29 -2.52 -7.61 14.55
CA ALA A 29 -2.27 -6.22 14.18
C ALA A 29 -1.02 -5.63 14.87
N ILE A 30 -0.79 -5.92 16.15
CA ILE A 30 0.42 -5.49 16.86
C ILE A 30 1.68 -6.10 16.22
N ASN A 31 1.63 -7.38 15.85
CA ASN A 31 2.75 -8.06 15.22
C ASN A 31 3.05 -7.52 13.83
N ASP A 32 2.03 -7.13 13.07
CA ASP A 32 2.22 -6.53 11.75
C ASP A 32 2.86 -5.13 11.86
N VAL A 33 2.54 -4.35 12.91
CA VAL A 33 3.26 -3.09 13.20
C VAL A 33 4.70 -3.33 13.65
N LYS A 34 4.94 -4.38 14.47
CA LYS A 34 6.29 -4.72 14.95
C LYS A 34 7.19 -5.30 13.85
N ASN A 35 6.60 -6.00 12.87
CA ASN A 35 7.32 -6.66 11.79
C ASN A 35 6.74 -6.28 10.43
N PRO A 36 7.14 -5.13 9.86
CA PRO A 36 6.59 -4.61 8.60
C PRO A 36 6.90 -5.49 7.37
N ARG A 37 7.69 -6.57 7.52
CA ARG A 37 7.92 -7.58 6.48
C ARG A 37 6.86 -8.69 6.44
N ASN A 38 5.97 -8.76 7.44
CA ASN A 38 4.84 -9.70 7.47
C ASN A 38 3.60 -9.00 6.88
N SER A 39 3.59 -8.81 5.56
CA SER A 39 2.57 -8.03 4.84
C SER A 39 1.22 -8.77 4.78
N ARG A 40 0.52 -8.85 5.92
CA ARG A 40 -0.89 -9.27 6.00
C ARG A 40 -1.83 -8.18 6.51
N ALA A 41 -1.31 -7.06 7.04
CA ALA A 41 -2.15 -5.94 7.45
C ALA A 41 -2.02 -4.71 6.56
N SER A 42 -3.20 -4.16 6.24
CA SER A 42 -3.45 -2.85 5.65
C SER A 42 -3.09 -1.68 6.60
N ILE A 43 -1.86 -1.65 7.13
CA ILE A 43 -1.35 -0.51 7.92
C ILE A 43 -0.51 0.38 7.00
N PRO A 44 -0.75 1.71 6.99
CA PRO A 44 -0.07 2.63 6.09
C PRO A 44 1.45 2.53 6.23
N ALA A 45 2.05 2.19 5.10
CA ALA A 45 3.42 1.74 4.91
C ALA A 45 4.48 2.65 5.57
N THR A 46 5.42 2.02 6.27
CA THR A 46 6.83 2.39 6.13
C THR A 46 7.14 2.46 4.63
N SER A 47 7.33 3.67 4.12
CA SER A 47 7.77 4.01 2.75
C SER A 47 7.66 2.86 1.73
N ILE A 48 6.47 2.64 1.16
CA ILE A 48 6.34 1.80 -0.04
C ILE A 48 7.35 2.31 -1.08
N THR A 49 8.08 1.42 -1.75
CA THR A 49 9.02 1.81 -2.82
C THR A 49 8.25 2.28 -4.05
N ASP A 50 8.93 2.90 -5.01
CA ASP A 50 8.27 3.33 -6.26
C ASP A 50 7.76 2.12 -7.05
N GLU A 51 8.52 1.03 -7.08
CA GLU A 51 8.14 -0.18 -7.81
C GLU A 51 6.99 -0.92 -7.13
N GLU A 52 6.99 -1.06 -5.80
CA GLU A 52 5.85 -1.66 -5.08
C GLU A 52 4.55 -0.86 -5.26
N TRP A 53 4.64 0.47 -5.29
CA TRP A 53 3.49 1.34 -5.59
C TRP A 53 2.97 1.11 -7.02
N LEU A 54 3.88 1.06 -7.99
CA LEU A 54 3.53 0.83 -9.39
C LEU A 54 2.93 -0.56 -9.61
N GLU A 55 3.47 -1.59 -8.96
CA GLU A 55 2.95 -2.95 -9.04
C GLU A 55 1.54 -3.06 -8.46
N GLU A 56 1.30 -2.43 -7.29
CA GLU A 56 -0.04 -2.35 -6.70
C GLU A 56 -1.04 -1.66 -7.65
N LYS A 57 -0.64 -0.54 -8.27
CA LYS A 57 -1.49 0.18 -9.21
C LYS A 57 -1.69 -0.55 -10.53
N ARG A 58 -0.69 -1.27 -11.02
CA ARG A 58 -0.83 -2.12 -12.21
C ARG A 58 -1.82 -3.25 -11.95
N ALA A 59 -1.77 -3.88 -10.77
CA ALA A 59 -2.69 -4.94 -10.38
C ALA A 59 -4.15 -4.47 -10.25
N GLN A 60 -4.38 -3.19 -9.96
CA GLN A 60 -5.71 -2.56 -9.90
C GLN A 60 -6.18 -2.00 -11.25
N SER A 61 -5.33 -2.00 -12.26
CA SER A 61 -5.60 -1.38 -13.56
C SER A 61 -6.06 -2.40 -14.59
N THR A 62 -6.81 -1.93 -15.60
CA THR A 62 -7.17 -2.75 -16.76
C THR A 62 -5.98 -2.85 -17.70
N ILE A 63 -5.58 -4.08 -18.06
CA ILE A 63 -4.55 -4.35 -19.06
C ILE A 63 -5.23 -4.72 -20.36
N GLU A 64 -5.07 -3.87 -21.36
CA GLU A 64 -5.54 -4.07 -22.72
C GLU A 64 -4.42 -4.72 -23.54
N LYS A 65 -4.76 -5.69 -24.39
CA LYS A 65 -3.80 -6.39 -25.26
C LYS A 65 -4.41 -6.50 -26.65
N ASP A 66 -3.76 -5.88 -27.63
CA ASP A 66 -4.13 -5.94 -29.04
C ASP A 66 -2.91 -5.54 -29.89
N THR A 67 -2.95 -5.81 -31.19
CA THR A 67 -1.82 -5.63 -32.12
C THR A 67 -1.61 -4.19 -32.63
N ASP A 68 -2.40 -3.21 -32.18
CA ASP A 68 -2.29 -1.82 -32.64
C ASP A 68 -2.86 -0.79 -31.64
N LEU A 69 -2.59 -0.96 -30.35
CA LEU A 69 -3.11 -0.03 -29.34
C LEU A 69 -2.29 1.26 -29.31
N GLU A 70 -2.96 2.41 -29.33
CA GLU A 70 -2.33 3.72 -29.27
C GLU A 70 -2.40 4.30 -27.85
N CYS A 71 -1.25 4.66 -27.28
CA CYS A 71 -1.22 5.30 -25.96
C CYS A 71 -1.86 6.69 -26.03
N MET A 72 -2.84 6.95 -25.16
CA MET A 72 -3.56 8.24 -25.15
C MET A 72 -2.73 9.46 -24.71
N MET A 73 -1.50 9.25 -24.21
CA MET A 73 -0.63 10.31 -23.69
C MET A 73 0.48 10.68 -24.66
N CYS A 74 1.18 9.67 -25.21
CA CYS A 74 2.29 9.89 -26.15
C CYS A 74 1.93 9.60 -27.61
N HIS A 75 0.77 9.01 -27.89
CA HIS A 75 0.29 8.63 -29.23
C HIS A 75 1.15 7.59 -29.96
N ASP A 76 2.10 6.94 -29.27
CA ASP A 76 2.84 5.81 -29.81
C ASP A 76 2.03 4.51 -29.72
N LYS A 77 2.39 3.54 -30.58
CA LYS A 77 1.72 2.24 -30.70
C LYS A 77 2.42 1.17 -29.86
N PHE A 78 1.61 0.36 -29.16
CA PHE A 78 2.07 -0.69 -28.26
C PHE A 78 1.18 -1.94 -28.36
N ASP A 79 1.73 -3.11 -28.08
CA ASP A 79 0.99 -4.38 -28.04
C ASP A 79 0.11 -4.54 -26.79
N HIS A 80 0.32 -3.68 -25.79
CA HIS A 80 -0.46 -3.64 -24.57
C HIS A 80 -0.50 -2.24 -23.97
N LEU A 81 -1.61 -1.91 -23.32
CA LEU A 81 -1.81 -0.67 -22.59
C LEU A 81 -2.32 -0.95 -21.18
N ILE A 82 -2.03 -0.03 -20.27
CA ILE A 82 -2.53 0.02 -18.89
C ILE A 82 -3.48 1.22 -18.82
N CYS A 83 -4.78 0.95 -18.73
CA CYS A 83 -5.83 1.98 -18.75
C CYS A 83 -5.63 2.98 -19.91
N GLY A 84 -5.46 2.49 -21.14
CA GLY A 84 -5.20 3.33 -22.32
C GLY A 84 -3.83 4.02 -22.39
N THR A 85 -2.90 3.73 -21.48
CA THR A 85 -1.54 4.33 -21.47
C THR A 85 -0.43 3.29 -21.60
N CYS A 86 0.72 3.68 -22.18
CA CYS A 86 1.90 2.81 -22.19
C CYS A 86 2.54 2.76 -20.79
N GLU A 87 3.41 1.77 -20.55
CA GLU A 87 4.07 1.59 -19.25
C GLU A 87 4.81 2.84 -18.79
N VAL A 88 5.46 3.58 -19.69
CA VAL A 88 6.21 4.80 -19.33
C VAL A 88 5.27 5.90 -18.86
N CYS A 89 4.24 6.22 -19.65
CA CYS A 89 3.26 7.26 -19.29
C CYS A 89 2.43 6.88 -18.05
N PHE A 90 2.12 5.59 -17.88
CA PHE A 90 1.46 5.09 -16.68
C PHE A 90 2.29 5.38 -15.42
N ARG A 91 3.60 5.10 -15.47
CA ARG A 91 4.52 5.36 -14.36
C ARG A 91 4.63 6.84 -14.04
N GLU A 92 4.80 7.68 -15.05
CA GLU A 92 4.87 9.13 -14.89
C GLU A 92 3.60 9.71 -14.27
N TRP A 93 2.44 9.13 -14.59
CA TRP A 93 1.17 9.54 -14.01
C TRP A 93 0.97 9.03 -12.58
N MET A 94 1.36 7.79 -12.28
CA MET A 94 1.11 7.15 -10.99
C MET A 94 2.08 7.58 -9.88
N LEU A 95 3.36 7.80 -10.19
CA LEU A 95 4.37 8.12 -9.17
C LEU A 95 4.07 9.42 -8.40
N PRO A 96 3.61 10.52 -9.04
CA PRO A 96 3.23 11.74 -8.32
C PRO A 96 2.06 11.55 -7.34
N LEU A 97 1.20 10.56 -7.56
CA LEU A 97 0.04 10.26 -6.70
C LEU A 97 0.43 9.46 -5.46
N LYS A 98 1.65 8.93 -5.41
CA LYS A 98 2.17 8.17 -4.28
C LYS A 98 2.13 9.00 -2.98
N PRO A 99 1.49 8.50 -1.90
CA PRO A 99 1.45 9.21 -0.63
C PRO A 99 2.86 9.48 -0.08
N LYS A 100 3.21 10.76 0.07
CA LYS A 100 4.47 11.15 0.71
C LYS A 100 4.35 10.95 2.22
N VAL A 101 5.19 10.08 2.80
CA VAL A 101 5.33 9.99 4.25
C VAL A 101 5.94 11.31 4.73
N ARG A 102 5.12 12.19 5.30
CA ARG A 102 5.63 13.40 5.95
C ARG A 102 6.38 12.97 7.20
N ALA A 103 7.71 12.99 7.15
CA ALA A 103 8.54 12.89 8.34
C ALA A 103 8.13 14.03 9.29
N ARG A 104 7.53 13.68 10.45
CA ARG A 104 7.33 14.65 11.52
C ARG A 104 8.71 15.09 11.98
N ARG A 105 9.06 16.35 11.69
CA ARG A 105 10.17 17.03 12.35
C ARG A 105 9.77 17.17 13.81
N LEU A 106 10.32 16.31 14.67
CA LEU A 106 10.25 16.50 16.12
C LEU A 106 11.16 17.70 16.40
N LEU A 107 10.54 18.86 16.62
CA LEU A 107 11.15 20.04 17.23
C LEU A 107 10.88 20.00 18.73
#